data_AF-A0A3A4A690-F1
#
_entry.id   AF-A0A3A4A690-F1
#
_cell.length_a   1.000
_cell.length_b   1.000
_cell.length_c   1.000
_cell.angle_alpha   90.00
_cell.angle_beta   90.00
_cell.angle_gamma   90.00
#
_symmetry.space_group_name_H-M   'P 1'
#
loop_
_entity.id
_entity.type
_entity.pdbx_description
1 polymer ?
#
loop_
_entity_poly.entity_id
_entity_poly.type
_entity_poly.pdbx_seq_one_letter_code
_entity_poly.pdbx_strand_id
1 'polypeptide(L)'
;MTPTVLMNALREHLAAHGLYVQDDAVRHVGDAVRLRLGDLEVTATADSFAWDGHHHPAEQAGQVAELLAEAYEEYALRWLKSMCPGWDYRRDPDGFRALWLCELPQRLMDAGFRAEVAEKTLRAFVNAVRKQSYLAHINGC
;
A
#
# COMPACT_ATOMS: atom_id res chain seq x y z
N MET A 1 22.08 -15.67 -12.89
CA MET A 1 21.12 -14.55 -13.11
C MET A 1 21.69 -13.32 -12.42
N THR A 2 21.65 -12.13 -13.02
CA THR A 2 22.23 -10.92 -12.42
C THR A 2 21.21 -10.22 -11.52
N PRO A 3 21.63 -9.48 -10.47
CA PRO A 3 20.74 -8.72 -9.59
C PRO A 3 19.78 -7.79 -10.34
N THR A 4 20.21 -7.25 -11.47
CA THR A 4 19.40 -6.39 -12.37
C THR A 4 18.17 -7.09 -12.94
N VAL A 5 18.27 -8.39 -13.26
CA VAL A 5 17.15 -9.17 -13.82
C VAL A 5 16.07 -9.41 -12.77
N LEU A 6 16.48 -9.72 -11.53
CA LEU A 6 15.56 -9.88 -10.39
C LEU A 6 14.85 -8.56 -10.07
N MET A 7 15.56 -7.43 -10.12
CA MET A 7 15.00 -6.10 -9.88
C MET A 7 13.96 -5.69 -10.90
N ASN A 8 14.19 -5.97 -12.18
CA ASN A 8 13.21 -5.69 -13.21
C ASN A 8 11.96 -6.56 -13.03
N ALA A 9 12.13 -7.86 -12.73
CA ALA A 9 11.01 -8.75 -12.43
C ALA A 9 10.22 -8.30 -11.20
N LEU A 10 10.90 -7.88 -10.13
CA LEU A 10 10.25 -7.36 -8.92
C LEU A 10 9.48 -6.07 -9.22
N ARG A 11 10.06 -5.15 -9.99
CA ARG A 11 9.39 -3.90 -10.38
C ARG A 11 8.19 -4.15 -11.27
N GLU A 12 8.30 -5.06 -12.23
CA GLU A 12 7.18 -5.46 -13.09
C GLU A 12 6.05 -6.10 -12.27
N HIS A 13 6.40 -6.96 -11.32
CA HIS A 13 5.42 -7.60 -10.43
C HIS A 13 4.75 -6.57 -9.50
N LEU A 14 5.52 -5.68 -8.87
CA LEU A 14 4.99 -4.59 -8.04
C LEU A 14 4.11 -3.65 -8.88
N ALA A 15 4.51 -3.31 -10.10
CA ALA A 15 3.71 -2.49 -11.01
C ALA A 15 2.40 -3.18 -11.40
N ALA A 16 2.38 -4.51 -11.55
CA ALA A 16 1.16 -5.28 -11.79
C ALA A 16 0.16 -5.18 -10.62
N HIS A 17 0.65 -4.98 -9.39
CA HIS A 17 -0.15 -4.68 -8.20
C HIS A 17 -0.41 -3.18 -7.99
N GLY A 18 -0.08 -2.34 -8.98
CA GLY A 18 -0.26 -0.89 -8.93
C GLY A 18 0.77 -0.12 -8.11
N LEU A 19 1.88 -0.79 -7.73
CA LEU A 19 2.96 -0.25 -6.92
C LEU A 19 4.12 0.17 -7.84
N TYR A 20 4.19 1.46 -8.15
CA TYR A 20 5.28 2.04 -8.92
C TYR A 20 6.44 2.38 -7.99
N VAL A 21 7.55 1.66 -8.14
CA VAL A 21 8.75 1.84 -7.32
C VAL A 21 9.75 2.73 -8.05
N GLN A 22 10.26 3.78 -7.38
CA GLN A 22 11.32 4.62 -7.92
C GLN A 22 12.65 3.86 -7.98
N ASP A 23 13.51 4.23 -8.92
CA ASP A 23 14.74 3.48 -9.22
C ASP A 23 15.69 3.34 -8.02
N ASP A 24 15.72 4.33 -7.13
CA ASP A 24 16.60 4.42 -5.95
C ASP A 24 15.94 3.97 -4.64
N ALA A 25 14.64 3.66 -4.68
CA ALA A 25 13.88 3.16 -3.54
C ALA A 25 14.26 1.71 -3.21
N VAL A 26 14.76 0.94 -4.19
CA VAL A 26 15.24 -0.43 -4.00
C VAL A 26 16.76 -0.47 -4.00
N ARG A 27 17.36 -1.04 -2.95
CA ARG A 27 18.82 -1.12 -2.79
C ARG A 27 19.25 -2.50 -2.34
N HIS A 28 20.37 -2.97 -2.87
CA HIS A 28 21.06 -4.15 -2.36
C HIS A 28 21.96 -3.76 -1.18
N VAL A 29 21.86 -4.50 -0.08
CA VAL A 29 22.79 -4.41 1.05
C VAL A 29 23.23 -5.83 1.41
N GLY A 30 24.37 -6.26 0.87
CA GLY A 30 24.81 -7.65 0.96
C GLY A 30 23.80 -8.59 0.29
N ASP A 31 23.34 -9.59 1.05
CA ASP A 31 22.36 -10.59 0.60
C ASP A 31 20.90 -10.14 0.79
N ALA A 32 20.68 -8.90 1.22
CA ALA A 32 19.36 -8.35 1.47
C ALA A 32 18.93 -7.35 0.39
N VAL A 33 17.62 -7.33 0.12
CA VAL A 33 16.96 -6.28 -0.67
C VAL A 33 16.23 -5.36 0.28
N ARG A 34 16.53 -4.07 0.21
CA ARG A 34 15.87 -3.03 1.00
C ARG A 34 14.99 -2.17 0.11
N LEU A 35 13.74 -1.98 0.53
CA LEU A 35 12.83 -1.01 -0.07
C LEU A 35 12.48 0.06 0.95
N ARG A 36 12.62 1.34 0.56
CA ARG A 36 12.16 2.46 1.39
C ARG A 36 10.79 2.95 0.95
N LEU A 37 9.84 2.97 1.90
CA LEU A 37 8.46 3.42 1.75
C LEU A 37 8.22 4.58 2.74
N GLY A 38 8.55 5.81 2.33
CA GLY A 38 8.54 6.95 3.25
C GLY A 38 9.60 6.79 4.34
N ASP A 39 9.18 6.78 5.60
CA ASP A 39 10.06 6.55 6.77
C ASP A 39 10.25 5.06 7.11
N LEU A 40 9.52 4.15 6.44
CA LEU A 40 9.68 2.71 6.63
C LEU A 40 10.70 2.14 5.66
N GLU A 41 11.54 1.24 6.17
CA GLU A 41 12.45 0.44 5.38
C GLU A 41 12.09 -1.03 5.55
N VAL A 42 11.67 -1.67 4.46
CA VAL A 42 11.39 -3.10 4.43
C VAL A 42 12.65 -3.80 3.95
N THR A 43 13.17 -4.72 4.76
CA THR A 43 14.34 -5.54 4.41
C THR A 43 13.87 -6.96 4.18
N ALA A 44 14.00 -7.46 2.95
CA ALA A 44 13.91 -8.88 2.66
C ALA A 44 15.30 -9.50 2.86
N THR A 45 15.42 -10.41 3.83
CA THR A 45 16.66 -11.14 4.14
C THR A 45 16.55 -12.61 3.75
N ALA A 46 17.70 -13.21 3.47
CA ALA A 46 17.89 -14.65 3.28
C ALA A 46 17.25 -15.56 4.34
N ASP A 47 17.12 -15.12 5.60
CA ASP A 47 16.69 -15.96 6.73
C ASP A 47 15.17 -15.97 6.97
N SER A 48 14.44 -14.94 6.51
CA SER A 48 12.96 -14.91 6.53
C SER A 48 12.35 -15.66 5.35
N PHE A 49 13.20 -16.12 4.45
CA PHE A 49 12.90 -17.02 3.34
C PHE A 49 13.66 -18.32 3.60
N ALA A 50 13.03 -19.48 3.49
CA ALA A 50 13.84 -20.71 3.44
C ALA A 50 14.56 -20.73 2.08
N TRP A 51 15.75 -20.13 2.02
CA TRP A 51 16.54 -20.02 0.80
C TRP A 51 17.28 -21.33 0.55
N ASP A 52 16.54 -22.37 0.16
CA ASP A 52 17.10 -23.71 -0.06
C ASP A 52 17.76 -23.88 -1.45
N GLY A 53 17.74 -22.83 -2.28
CA GLY A 53 18.36 -22.85 -3.61
C GLY A 53 17.61 -23.71 -4.65
N HIS A 54 16.46 -24.30 -4.30
CA HIS A 54 15.68 -25.17 -5.20
C HIS A 54 14.54 -24.46 -5.94
N HIS A 55 14.18 -23.25 -5.52
CA HIS A 55 13.07 -22.48 -6.11
C HIS A 55 13.51 -21.70 -7.35
N HIS A 56 12.61 -21.59 -8.34
CA HIS A 56 12.89 -20.85 -9.56
C HIS A 56 12.98 -19.34 -9.24
N PRO A 57 13.93 -18.57 -9.81
CA PRO A 57 14.12 -17.16 -9.46
C PRO A 57 12.90 -16.25 -9.65
N ALA A 58 11.97 -16.63 -10.54
CA ALA A 58 10.70 -15.92 -10.71
C ALA A 58 9.75 -16.09 -9.51
N GLU A 59 9.73 -17.26 -8.88
CA GLU A 59 8.91 -17.54 -7.69
C GLU A 59 9.42 -16.73 -6.49
N GLN A 60 10.74 -16.61 -6.38
CA GLN A 60 11.41 -15.80 -5.36
C GLN A 60 11.08 -14.31 -5.51
N ALA A 61 11.10 -13.78 -6.74
CA ALA A 61 10.70 -12.41 -7.01
C ALA A 61 9.22 -12.15 -6.66
N GLY A 62 8.34 -13.12 -6.91
CA GLY A 62 6.93 -13.05 -6.55
C GLY A 62 6.71 -12.95 -5.04
N GLN A 63 7.33 -13.83 -4.25
CA GLN A 63 7.17 -13.82 -2.79
C GLN A 63 7.72 -12.52 -2.15
N VAL A 64 8.85 -12.00 -2.65
CA VAL A 64 9.37 -10.69 -2.20
C VAL A 64 8.38 -9.58 -2.55
N ALA A 65 7.77 -9.62 -3.74
CA ALA A 65 6.77 -8.63 -4.14
C ALA A 65 5.51 -8.69 -3.28
N GLU A 66 5.05 -9.88 -2.89
CA GLU A 66 3.90 -10.08 -2.01
C GLU A 66 4.15 -9.47 -0.62
N LEU A 67 5.29 -9.78 0.00
CA LEU A 67 5.67 -9.19 1.31
C LEU A 67 5.76 -7.66 1.25
N LEU A 68 6.29 -7.12 0.14
CA LEU A 68 6.39 -5.67 -0.04
C LEU A 68 5.03 -5.02 -0.27
N ALA A 69 4.13 -5.67 -0.99
CA ALA A 69 2.76 -5.21 -1.18
C ALA A 69 1.98 -5.19 0.15
N GLU A 70 2.14 -6.24 0.96
CA GLU A 70 1.53 -6.34 2.30
C GLU A 70 2.06 -5.25 3.25
N ALA A 71 3.39 -5.07 3.33
CA ALA A 71 3.99 -4.05 4.18
C ALA A 71 3.56 -2.62 3.78
N TYR A 72 3.43 -2.36 2.46
CA TYR A 72 2.92 -1.08 1.97
C TYR A 72 1.43 -0.89 2.27
N GLU A 73 0.61 -1.93 2.13
CA GLU A 73 -0.79 -1.91 2.50
C GLU A 73 -0.95 -1.52 3.97
N GLU A 74 -0.25 -2.22 4.85
CA GLU A 74 -0.30 -1.94 6.29
C GLU A 74 0.15 -0.51 6.60
N TYR A 75 1.25 -0.06 5.99
CA TYR A 75 1.71 1.33 6.13
C TYR A 75 0.65 2.34 5.67
N ALA A 76 0.09 2.15 4.49
CA ALA A 76 -0.90 3.06 3.92
C ALA A 76 -2.15 3.16 4.79
N LEU A 77 -2.61 2.03 5.35
CA LEU A 77 -3.75 2.00 6.26
C LEU A 77 -3.44 2.69 7.60
N ARG A 78 -2.25 2.47 8.18
CA ARG A 78 -1.80 3.19 9.39
C ARG A 78 -1.68 4.70 9.14
N TRP A 79 -1.11 5.09 8.00
CA TRP A 79 -0.97 6.48 7.58
C TRP A 79 -2.34 7.14 7.41
N LEU A 80 -3.28 6.48 6.74
CA LEU A 80 -4.66 6.97 6.60
C LEU A 80 -5.31 7.17 7.96
N LYS A 81 -5.18 6.21 8.89
CA LYS A 81 -5.70 6.35 10.26
C LYS A 81 -5.14 7.56 11.01
N SER A 82 -3.89 7.92 10.75
CA SER A 82 -3.25 9.11 11.34
C SER A 82 -3.66 10.41 10.66
N MET A 83 -3.71 10.43 9.33
CA MET A 83 -3.89 11.66 8.53
C MET A 83 -5.34 11.98 8.18
N CYS A 84 -6.22 10.99 8.27
CA CYS A 84 -7.63 11.09 7.94
C CYS A 84 -8.44 10.47 9.10
N PRO A 85 -8.43 11.06 10.31
CA PRO A 85 -9.20 10.54 11.43
C PRO A 85 -10.71 10.58 11.13
N GLY A 86 -11.49 9.80 11.88
CA GLY A 86 -12.96 9.75 11.72
C GLY A 86 -13.46 8.65 10.80
N TRP A 87 -12.57 7.81 10.26
CA TRP A 87 -12.92 6.65 9.45
C TRP A 87 -12.57 5.33 10.14
N ASP A 88 -13.39 4.31 9.91
CA ASP A 88 -13.08 2.91 10.17
C ASP A 88 -12.61 2.23 8.88
N TYR A 89 -11.37 1.77 8.87
CA TYR A 89 -10.70 1.20 7.70
C TYR A 89 -10.73 -0.32 7.75
N ARG A 90 -11.13 -0.95 6.65
CA ARG A 90 -11.25 -2.41 6.55
C ARG A 90 -10.75 -2.91 5.21
N ARG A 91 -10.15 -4.11 5.23
CA ARG A 91 -9.88 -4.92 4.04
C ARG A 91 -11.06 -5.85 3.82
N ASP A 92 -11.73 -5.72 2.69
CA ASP A 92 -12.78 -6.63 2.24
C ASP A 92 -12.18 -7.66 1.26
N PRO A 93 -12.84 -8.80 1.01
CA PRO A 93 -12.37 -9.77 0.01
C PRO A 93 -12.12 -9.15 -1.37
N ASP A 94 -12.98 -8.23 -1.80
CA ASP A 94 -12.94 -7.61 -3.14
C ASP A 94 -12.21 -6.26 -3.20
N GLY A 95 -11.61 -5.80 -2.10
CA GLY A 95 -10.92 -4.53 -2.08
C GLY A 95 -10.82 -3.91 -0.68
N PHE A 96 -10.96 -2.59 -0.63
CA PHE A 96 -10.76 -1.77 0.55
C PHE A 96 -12.00 -0.95 0.85
N ARG A 97 -12.39 -0.87 2.12
CA ARG A 97 -13.56 -0.12 2.58
C ARG A 97 -13.19 0.83 3.71
N ALA A 98 -13.77 2.02 3.69
CA ALA A 98 -13.76 2.97 4.78
C ALA A 98 -15.18 3.42 5.08
N LEU A 99 -15.55 3.42 6.36
CA LEU A 99 -16.84 3.91 6.84
C LEU A 99 -16.63 5.11 7.76
N TRP A 100 -17.36 6.18 7.53
CA TRP A 100 -17.33 7.36 8.40
C TRP A 100 -17.96 7.03 9.76
N LEU A 101 -17.27 7.37 10.84
CA LEU A 101 -17.62 6.98 12.21
C LEU A 101 -18.66 7.88 12.87
N CYS A 102 -18.85 9.10 12.36
CA CYS A 102 -19.71 10.10 12.97
C CYS A 102 -20.99 10.31 12.18
N GLU A 103 -21.98 10.94 12.80
CA GLU A 103 -23.17 11.40 12.08
C GLU A 103 -22.77 12.40 10.99
N LEU A 104 -23.43 12.33 9.83
CA LEU A 104 -23.14 13.20 8.69
C LEU A 104 -23.92 14.51 8.81
N PRO A 105 -23.25 15.65 8.97
CA PRO A 105 -23.93 16.93 8.93
C PRO A 105 -24.47 17.22 7.54
N GLN A 106 -25.64 17.86 7.45
CA GLN A 106 -26.30 18.17 6.17
C GLN A 106 -25.37 18.89 5.18
N ARG A 107 -24.56 19.84 5.66
CA ARG A 107 -23.56 20.56 4.84
C ARG A 107 -22.57 19.65 4.11
N LEU A 108 -22.17 18.52 4.71
CA LEU A 108 -21.26 17.56 4.07
C LEU A 108 -22.00 16.77 3.00
N MET A 109 -23.25 16.37 3.28
CA MET A 109 -24.09 15.69 2.30
C MET A 109 -24.32 16.58 1.08
N ASP A 110 -24.60 17.87 1.29
CA ASP A 110 -24.77 18.86 0.22
C ASP A 110 -23.47 19.10 -0.56
N ALA A 111 -22.31 18.98 0.09
CA ALA A 111 -20.99 19.03 -0.55
C ALA A 111 -20.61 17.74 -1.32
N GLY A 112 -21.51 16.74 -1.35
CA GLY A 112 -21.28 15.47 -2.03
C GLY A 112 -20.35 14.51 -1.28
N PHE A 113 -20.19 14.70 0.03
CA PHE A 113 -19.45 13.78 0.88
C PHE A 113 -20.11 12.40 0.88
N ARG A 114 -19.29 11.35 0.80
CA ARG A 114 -19.74 9.96 0.86
C ARG A 114 -19.35 9.36 2.19
N ALA A 115 -20.33 8.89 2.96
CA ALA A 115 -20.14 8.19 4.23
C ALA A 115 -19.38 6.86 4.11
N GLU A 116 -19.34 6.31 2.90
CA GLU A 116 -18.69 5.06 2.58
C GLU A 116 -17.82 5.24 1.34
N VAL A 117 -16.61 4.70 1.42
CA VAL A 117 -15.68 4.57 0.31
C VAL A 117 -15.33 3.11 0.16
N ALA A 118 -15.61 2.53 -1.02
CA ALA A 118 -15.24 1.15 -1.34
C ALA A 118 -14.55 1.13 -2.71
N GLU A 119 -13.31 0.64 -2.74
CA GLU A 119 -12.46 0.67 -3.93
C GLU A 119 -11.69 -0.65 -4.08
N LYS A 120 -11.50 -1.10 -5.32
CA LYS A 120 -10.86 -2.40 -5.59
C LYS A 120 -9.35 -2.41 -5.37
N THR A 121 -8.70 -1.26 -5.47
CA THR A 121 -7.25 -1.13 -5.33
C THR A 121 -6.89 -0.15 -4.23
N LEU A 122 -5.79 -0.41 -3.53
CA LEU A 122 -5.30 0.42 -2.45
C LEU A 122 -5.06 1.88 -2.90
N ARG A 123 -4.56 2.07 -4.13
CA ARG A 123 -4.33 3.41 -4.69
C ARG A 123 -5.63 4.18 -4.88
N ALA A 124 -6.64 3.56 -5.48
CA ALA A 124 -7.95 4.18 -5.66
C ALA A 124 -8.57 4.50 -4.30
N PHE A 125 -8.46 3.56 -3.36
CA PHE A 125 -8.94 3.70 -1.99
C PHE A 125 -8.33 4.89 -1.25
N VAL A 126 -7.00 4.97 -1.18
CA VAL A 126 -6.26 6.08 -0.52
C VAL A 126 -6.67 7.42 -1.12
N ASN A 127 -6.75 7.53 -2.45
CA ASN A 127 -7.14 8.77 -3.12
C ASN A 127 -8.59 9.16 -2.82
N ALA A 128 -9.50 8.19 -2.82
CA ALA A 128 -10.91 8.42 -2.53
C ALA A 128 -11.11 8.88 -1.08
N VAL A 129 -10.50 8.22 -0.09
CA VAL A 129 -10.58 8.63 1.32
C VAL A 129 -9.98 10.02 1.54
N ARG A 130 -8.82 10.31 0.94
CA ARG A 130 -8.22 11.65 1.04
C ARG A 130 -9.14 12.73 0.48
N LYS A 131 -9.82 12.44 -0.64
CA LYS A 131 -10.79 13.37 -1.24
C LYS A 131 -11.96 13.64 -0.29
N GLN A 132 -12.51 12.60 0.33
CA GLN A 132 -13.59 12.76 1.31
C GLN A 132 -13.12 13.52 2.55
N SER A 133 -11.94 13.18 3.08
CA SER A 133 -11.36 13.86 4.26
C SER A 133 -11.04 15.32 3.98
N TYR A 134 -10.61 15.65 2.76
CA TYR A 134 -10.46 17.04 2.33
C TYR A 134 -11.80 17.78 2.29
N LEU A 135 -12.87 17.16 1.77
CA LEU A 135 -14.21 17.72 1.80
C LEU A 135 -14.70 17.95 3.25
N ALA A 136 -14.46 17.01 4.16
CA ALA A 136 -14.78 17.18 5.58
C ALA A 136 -14.05 18.39 6.18
N HIS A 137 -12.74 18.46 5.96
CA HIS A 137 -11.89 19.53 6.49
C HIS A 137 -12.32 20.92 6.02
N ILE A 138 -12.52 21.13 4.71
CA ILE A 138 -12.90 22.45 4.18
C ILE A 138 -14.31 22.89 4.60
N ASN A 139 -15.15 21.95 5.00
CA ASN A 139 -16.49 22.22 5.52
C ASN A 139 -16.54 22.24 7.06
N GLY A 140 -15.39 22.20 7.73
CA GLY A 140 -15.26 22.39 9.18
C GLY A 140 -15.70 21.21 10.04
N CYS A 141 -15.46 19.98 9.55
CA CYS A 141 -15.69 18.71 10.25
C CYS A 141 -14.38 17.98 10.51
#